data_AF-W2V015-F1
#
_entry.id   AF-W2V015-F1
#
_cell.length_a   1.000
_cell.length_b   1.000
_cell.length_c   1.000
_cell.angle_alpha   90.00
_cell.angle_beta   90.00
_cell.angle_gamma   90.00
#
_symmetry.space_group_name_H-M   'P 1'
#
loop_
_entity.id
_entity.type
_entity.pdbx_description
1 polymer ?
#
loop_
_entity_poly.entity_id
_entity_poly.type
_entity_poly.pdbx_seq_one_letter_code
_entity_poly.pdbx_strand_id
1 'polypeptide(L)'
;MLIIDATEQEIECPKHKGKPYYSRKKKGNTMKTEVRINDKGRIVQVSKSYPGSVHDFKVFKHQILPPQDSKVLVDSGYHGIYRDHKKSVYPYKNTKCQKITSVVKDHNTLLAKTRIKVENIIHNIQTFNILAHKYRNQRKI
;
A
#
# COMPACT_ATOMS: atom_id res chain seq x y z
N MET A 1 -4.37 -13.52 9.49
CA MET A 1 -3.27 -12.56 9.18
C MET A 1 -3.65 -11.81 7.93
N LEU A 2 -3.46 -10.49 7.90
CA LEU A 2 -3.66 -9.66 6.71
C LEU A 2 -2.34 -9.05 6.26
N ILE A 3 -2.13 -8.96 4.95
CA ILE A 3 -1.02 -8.25 4.34
C ILE A 3 -1.62 -7.12 3.52
N ILE A 4 -1.15 -5.89 3.75
CA ILE A 4 -1.69 -4.68 3.13
C ILE A 4 -0.60 -4.05 2.29
N ASP A 5 -0.95 -3.73 1.05
CA ASP A 5 -0.10 -2.95 0.16
C ASP A 5 -0.92 -2.02 -0.72
N ALA A 6 -0.30 -0.96 -1.20
CA ALA A 6 -0.94 0.03 -2.06
C ALA A 6 -0.34 0.02 -3.46
N THR A 7 -1.20 0.03 -4.48
CA THR A 7 -0.80 0.11 -5.88
C THR A 7 -1.26 1.43 -6.50
N GLU A 8 -0.50 1.92 -7.47
CA GLU A 8 -0.78 3.16 -8.19
C GLU A 8 -1.06 2.84 -9.67
N GLN A 9 -2.19 3.30 -10.18
CA GLN A 9 -2.57 3.23 -11.58
C GLN A 9 -2.51 4.62 -12.22
N GLU A 10 -1.93 4.73 -13.42
CA GLU A 10 -1.88 5.99 -14.15
C GLU A 10 -3.27 6.45 -14.62
N ILE A 11 -3.47 7.76 -14.63
CA ILE A 11 -4.70 8.39 -15.11
C ILE A 11 -4.41 9.52 -16.10
N GLU A 12 -5.44 9.91 -16.84
CA GLU A 12 -5.38 11.14 -17.63
C GLU A 12 -5.19 12.38 -16.76
N CYS A 13 -4.49 13.37 -17.31
CA CYS A 13 -4.28 14.62 -16.61
C CYS A 13 -5.64 15.28 -16.39
N PRO A 14 -6.05 15.55 -15.13
CA PRO A 14 -7.31 16.20 -14.87
C PRO A 14 -7.28 17.62 -15.48
N LYS A 15 -8.35 17.98 -16.21
CA LYS A 15 -8.44 19.27 -16.94
C LYS A 15 -8.47 20.48 -16.00
N HIS A 16 -9.04 20.33 -14.80
CA HIS A 16 -9.11 21.39 -13.79
C HIS A 16 -8.92 20.80 -12.38
N LYS A 17 -8.31 21.59 -11.49
CA LYS A 17 -7.99 21.35 -10.05
C LYS A 17 -6.64 20.67 -9.74
N GLY A 18 -5.66 21.51 -9.39
CA GLY A 18 -4.52 21.22 -8.50
C GLY A 18 -3.57 20.07 -8.89
N LYS A 19 -2.58 19.80 -8.03
CA LYS A 19 -1.65 18.65 -8.16
C LYS A 19 -2.00 17.39 -7.31
N PRO A 20 -3.26 17.13 -6.84
CA PRO A 20 -3.51 16.03 -5.88
C PRO A 20 -3.34 14.64 -6.51
N TYR A 21 -3.41 14.51 -7.83
CA TYR A 21 -3.19 13.24 -8.52
C TYR A 21 -1.73 13.00 -8.87
N TYR A 22 -0.87 14.02 -8.80
CA TYR A 22 0.52 13.90 -9.19
C TYR A 22 1.29 13.07 -8.16
N SER A 23 1.71 11.86 -8.57
CA SER A 23 2.62 11.01 -7.79
C SER A 23 4.06 11.34 -8.18
N ARG A 24 4.87 11.75 -7.20
CA ARG A 24 6.31 11.97 -7.41
C ARG A 24 7.03 10.64 -7.71
N LYS A 25 6.55 9.53 -7.15
CA LYS A 25 7.14 8.19 -7.32
C LYS A 25 6.99 7.71 -8.77
N LYS A 26 5.81 7.92 -9.36
CA LYS A 26 5.51 7.56 -10.75
C LYS A 26 5.77 8.69 -11.76
N LYS A 27 6.10 9.89 -11.28
CA LYS A 27 6.30 11.11 -12.10
C LYS A 27 5.11 11.44 -13.00
N GLY A 28 3.90 11.13 -12.57
CA GLY A 28 2.68 11.27 -13.37
C GLY A 28 1.41 11.32 -12.51
N ASN A 29 0.28 11.60 -13.15
CA ASN A 29 -1.01 11.57 -12.47
C ASN A 29 -1.46 10.13 -12.26
N THR A 30 -1.75 9.77 -11.01
CA THR A 30 -2.11 8.41 -10.63
C THR A 30 -3.27 8.38 -9.65
N MET A 31 -3.90 7.21 -9.57
CA MET A 31 -4.83 6.82 -8.53
C MET A 31 -4.22 5.70 -7.72
N LYS A 32 -4.34 5.83 -6.42
CA LYS A 32 -3.89 4.87 -5.45
C LYS A 32 -5.05 4.00 -4.98
N THR A 33 -4.79 2.71 -4.89
CA THR A 33 -5.73 1.72 -4.36
C THR A 33 -5.00 0.83 -3.38
N GLU A 34 -5.51 0.71 -2.17
CA GLU A 34 -5.04 -0.23 -1.15
C GLU A 34 -5.68 -1.60 -1.39
N VAL A 35 -4.86 -2.64 -1.39
CA VAL A 35 -5.28 -4.05 -1.51
C VAL A 35 -4.89 -4.77 -0.22
N ARG A 36 -5.83 -5.50 0.35
CA ARG A 36 -5.63 -6.33 1.53
C ARG A 36 -5.83 -7.78 1.18
N ILE A 37 -4.83 -8.60 1.47
CA ILE A 37 -4.90 -10.04 1.26
C ILE A 37 -4.83 -10.80 2.58
N ASN A 38 -5.33 -12.03 2.59
CA ASN A 38 -5.06 -12.97 3.67
C ASN A 38 -3.75 -13.74 3.43
N ASP A 39 -3.38 -14.56 4.41
CA ASP A 39 -2.24 -15.48 4.37
C ASP A 39 -2.27 -16.51 3.23
N LYS A 40 -3.48 -16.87 2.76
CA LYS A 40 -3.75 -17.75 1.63
C LYS A 40 -3.67 -17.04 0.26
N GLY A 41 -3.39 -15.74 0.21
CA GLY A 41 -3.28 -14.98 -1.04
C GLY A 41 -4.62 -14.57 -1.65
N ARG A 42 -5.73 -14.67 -0.92
CA ARG A 42 -7.05 -14.18 -1.38
C ARG A 42 -7.22 -12.72 -1.00
N ILE A 43 -7.77 -11.93 -1.92
CA ILE A 43 -8.14 -10.54 -1.69
C ILE A 43 -9.34 -10.51 -0.74
N VAL A 44 -9.17 -9.86 0.40
CA VAL A 44 -10.23 -9.70 1.42
C VAL A 44 -10.93 -8.37 1.24
N GLN A 45 -10.18 -7.33 0.90
CA GLN A 45 -10.70 -5.97 0.78
C GLN A 45 -9.87 -5.17 -0.21
N VAL A 46 -10.55 -4.30 -0.97
CA VAL A 46 -9.94 -3.31 -1.85
C VAL A 46 -10.53 -1.95 -1.48
N SER A 47 -9.69 -0.92 -1.39
CA SER A 47 -10.16 0.43 -1.07
C SER A 47 -10.85 1.10 -2.25
N LYS A 48 -11.56 2.21 -1.96
CA LYS A 48 -11.88 3.21 -2.99
C LYS A 48 -10.59 3.78 -3.60
N SER A 49 -10.69 4.40 -4.78
CA SER A 49 -9.55 5.07 -5.41
C SER A 49 -9.24 6.41 -4.72
N TYR A 50 -7.98 6.64 -4.35
CA TYR A 50 -7.48 7.87 -3.72
C TYR A 50 -6.47 8.60 -4.60
N PRO A 51 -6.44 9.94 -4.65
CA PRO A 51 -5.46 10.66 -5.45
C PRO A 51 -4.02 10.21 -5.18
N GLY A 52 -3.20 10.09 -6.22
CA GLY A 52 -1.83 9.53 -6.12
C GLY A 52 -0.90 10.24 -5.15
N SER A 53 -1.14 11.53 -4.85
CA SER A 53 -0.38 12.27 -3.82
C SER A 53 -0.70 11.86 -2.38
N VAL A 54 -1.79 11.13 -2.15
CA VAL A 54 -2.21 10.70 -0.82
C VAL A 54 -1.23 9.65 -0.30
N HIS A 55 -0.76 9.85 0.93
CA HIS A 55 0.12 8.91 1.62
C HIS A 55 -0.63 7.62 1.98
N ASP A 56 0.06 6.48 1.89
CA ASP A 56 -0.53 5.15 2.06
C ASP A 56 -1.20 5.00 3.43
N PHE A 57 -0.57 5.49 4.49
CA PHE A 57 -1.16 5.49 5.83
C PHE A 57 -2.45 6.31 5.94
N LYS A 58 -2.59 7.38 5.15
CA LYS A 58 -3.84 8.15 5.11
C LYS A 58 -4.93 7.32 4.43
N VAL A 59 -4.62 6.59 3.35
CA VAL A 59 -5.57 5.67 2.71
C VAL A 59 -6.07 4.63 3.71
N PHE A 60 -5.16 4.00 4.45
CA PHE A 60 -5.48 3.02 5.49
C PHE A 60 -6.48 3.55 6.53
N LYS A 61 -6.26 4.77 7.06
CA LYS A 61 -7.15 5.38 8.06
C LYS A 61 -8.57 5.67 7.56
N HIS A 62 -8.74 5.84 6.24
CA HIS A 62 -10.06 6.07 5.65
C HIS A 62 -10.77 4.75 5.26
N GLN A 63 -10.12 3.61 5.45
CA GLN A 63 -10.73 2.29 5.29
C GLN A 63 -11.27 1.75 6.61
N ILE A 64 -12.16 0.76 6.51
CA ILE A 64 -12.57 -0.05 7.68
C ILE A 64 -11.31 -0.66 8.30
N LEU A 65 -11.08 -0.46 9.59
CA LEU A 65 -9.92 -1.03 10.26
C LEU A 65 -10.05 -2.56 10.36
N PRO A 66 -8.94 -3.30 10.19
CA PRO A 66 -8.96 -4.74 10.41
C PRO A 66 -9.30 -5.05 11.88
N PRO A 67 -9.84 -6.25 12.18
CA PRO A 67 -10.12 -6.65 13.56
C PRO A 67 -8.86 -6.54 14.43
N GLN A 68 -8.97 -5.96 15.62
CA GLN A 68 -7.83 -5.67 16.50
C GLN A 68 -7.00 -6.92 16.86
N ASP A 69 -7.63 -8.10 16.84
CA ASP A 69 -6.94 -9.36 17.09
C ASP A 69 -6.15 -9.92 15.92
N SER A 70 -6.39 -9.41 14.71
CA SER A 70 -5.72 -9.87 13.51
C SER A 70 -4.31 -9.30 13.40
N LYS A 71 -3.35 -10.14 13.00
CA LYS A 71 -1.98 -9.68 12.67
C LYS A 71 -1.99 -9.00 11.30
N VAL A 72 -1.47 -7.78 11.21
CA VAL A 72 -1.42 -6.98 9.97
C VAL A 72 0.02 -6.72 9.58
N LEU A 73 0.41 -7.06 8.35
CA LEU A 73 1.75 -6.82 7.81
C LEU A 73 1.70 -5.69 6.78
N VAL A 74 2.57 -4.70 6.93
CA VAL A 74 2.59 -3.49 6.10
C VAL A 74 4.01 -3.07 5.73
N ASP A 75 4.12 -2.16 4.76
CA ASP A 75 5.38 -1.49 4.45
C ASP A 75 5.79 -0.47 5.52
N SER A 76 7.05 -0.07 5.47
CA SER A 76 7.64 1.13 6.08
C SER A 76 6.87 2.43 5.84
N GLY A 77 6.06 2.51 4.76
CA GLY A 77 5.16 3.62 4.46
C GLY A 77 3.98 3.74 5.44
N TYR A 78 3.73 2.73 6.25
CA TYR A 78 2.66 2.73 7.26
C TYR A 78 3.20 3.00 8.67
N HIS A 79 4.33 3.69 8.77
CA HIS A 79 4.92 4.03 10.06
C HIS A 79 3.92 4.82 10.93
N GLY A 80 3.73 4.38 12.18
CA GLY A 80 2.72 4.93 13.10
C GLY A 80 1.41 4.13 13.16
N ILE A 81 1.24 3.08 12.35
CA ILE A 81 0.05 2.21 12.35
C ILE A 81 -0.23 1.56 13.70
N TYR A 82 0.77 1.36 14.55
CA TYR A 82 0.61 0.75 15.88
C TYR A 82 -0.38 1.52 16.77
N ARG A 83 -0.59 2.82 16.51
CA ARG A 83 -1.54 3.67 17.25
C ARG A 83 -2.98 3.30 16.93
N ASP A 84 -3.25 2.92 15.69
CA ASP A 84 -4.59 2.55 15.21
C ASP A 84 -4.81 1.02 15.32
N HIS A 85 -3.75 0.21 15.20
CA HIS A 85 -3.79 -1.25 15.24
C HIS A 85 -2.57 -1.85 15.93
N LYS A 86 -2.73 -2.34 17.17
CA LYS A 86 -1.60 -2.78 18.02
C LYS A 86 -0.86 -4.00 17.46
N LYS A 87 -1.55 -4.92 16.77
CA LYS A 87 -0.97 -6.15 16.19
C LYS A 87 -0.39 -5.94 14.78
N SER A 88 0.13 -4.74 14.50
CA SER A 88 0.78 -4.40 13.23
C SER A 88 2.25 -4.79 13.22
N VAL A 89 2.73 -5.34 12.10
CA VAL A 89 4.14 -5.65 11.84
C VAL A 89 4.60 -4.84 10.64
N TYR A 90 5.66 -4.06 10.84
CA TYR A 90 6.28 -3.22 9.84
C TYR A 90 7.81 -3.32 9.96
N PRO A 91 8.56 -3.01 8.89
CA PRO A 91 10.01 -3.13 8.93
C PRO A 91 10.64 -2.04 9.81
N TYR A 92 11.69 -2.38 10.54
CA TYR A 92 12.48 -1.42 11.31
C TYR A 92 13.48 -0.70 10.40
N LYS A 93 13.57 0.62 10.51
CA LYS A 93 14.48 1.47 9.73
C LYS A 93 15.84 1.59 10.42
N ASN A 94 16.90 1.64 9.61
CA ASN A 94 18.22 2.03 10.09
C ASN A 94 18.24 3.54 10.32
N THR A 95 18.67 3.99 11.50
CA THR A 95 18.78 5.43 11.79
C THR A 95 20.19 5.77 12.21
N LYS A 96 20.57 7.06 12.13
CA LYS A 96 21.90 7.52 12.55
C LYS A 96 22.21 7.12 14.00
N CYS A 97 21.20 7.14 14.87
CA CYS A 97 21.32 6.84 16.29
C CYS A 97 21.09 5.36 16.63
N GLN A 98 20.50 4.58 15.72
CA GLN A 98 20.15 3.19 15.98
C GLN A 98 20.45 2.33 14.75
N LYS A 99 21.56 1.57 14.84
CA LYS A 99 21.96 0.60 13.83
C LYS A 99 21.10 -0.67 13.94
N ILE A 100 20.77 -1.25 12.79
CA ILE A 100 20.01 -2.51 12.72
C ILE A 100 20.91 -3.68 13.17
N THR A 101 20.47 -4.42 14.20
CA THR A 101 21.11 -5.67 14.67
C THR A 101 20.77 -6.86 13.76
N SER A 102 21.52 -7.96 13.85
CA SER A 102 21.24 -9.19 13.08
C SER A 102 19.80 -9.67 13.24
N VAL A 103 19.30 -9.72 14.47
CA VAL A 103 17.92 -10.12 14.79
C VAL A 103 16.88 -9.27 14.05
N VAL A 104 17.10 -7.96 13.97
CA VAL A 104 16.19 -7.05 13.26
C VAL A 104 16.29 -7.24 11.74
N LYS A 105 17.47 -7.59 11.21
CA LYS A 105 17.62 -7.97 9.80
C LYS A 105 16.84 -9.26 9.50
N ASP A 106 16.90 -10.25 10.37
CA ASP A 106 16.18 -11.52 10.18
C ASP A 106 14.67 -11.29 10.21
N HIS A 107 14.17 -10.47 11.15
CA HIS A 107 12.78 -10.02 11.20
C HIS A 107 12.36 -9.33 9.90
N ASN A 108 13.12 -8.34 9.43
CA ASN A 108 12.82 -7.61 8.20
C ASN A 108 12.86 -8.54 6.97
N THR A 109 13.75 -9.53 6.95
CA THR A 109 13.87 -10.52 5.89
C THR A 109 12.64 -11.43 5.85
N LEU A 110 12.18 -11.92 7.00
CA LEU A 110 10.96 -12.72 7.11
C LEU A 110 9.72 -11.92 6.70
N LEU A 111 9.65 -10.66 7.11
CA LEU A 111 8.57 -9.75 6.73
C LEU A 111 8.55 -9.53 5.21
N ALA A 112 9.70 -9.26 4.59
CA ALA A 112 9.82 -9.10 3.15
C ALA A 112 9.39 -10.37 2.41
N LYS A 113 9.88 -11.55 2.82
CA LYS A 113 9.45 -12.85 2.25
C LYS A 113 7.94 -13.06 2.32
N THR A 114 7.31 -12.65 3.42
CA THR A 114 5.85 -12.78 3.59
C THR A 114 5.10 -11.81 2.66
N ARG A 115 5.61 -10.59 2.48
CA ARG A 115 5.01 -9.56 1.62
C ARG A 115 5.07 -9.88 0.13
N ILE A 116 6.00 -10.71 -0.33
CA ILE A 116 6.04 -11.19 -1.73
C ILE A 116 4.66 -11.72 -2.18
N LYS A 117 3.87 -12.32 -1.28
CA LYS A 117 2.51 -12.77 -1.59
C LYS A 117 1.60 -11.65 -2.08
N VAL A 118 1.58 -10.49 -1.42
CA VAL A 118 0.71 -9.37 -1.83
C VAL A 118 1.23 -8.74 -3.11
N GLU A 119 2.54 -8.64 -3.25
CA GLU A 119 3.20 -8.13 -4.46
C GLU A 119 2.86 -9.00 -5.67
N ASN A 120 2.91 -10.34 -5.54
CA ASN A 120 2.52 -11.26 -6.59
C ASN A 120 1.04 -11.13 -6.97
N ILE A 121 0.13 -10.95 -6.00
CA ILE A 121 -1.29 -10.74 -6.29
C ILE A 121 -1.51 -9.41 -7.04
N ILE A 122 -0.86 -8.33 -6.59
CA ILE A 122 -0.92 -7.03 -7.29
C ILE A 122 -0.35 -7.15 -8.71
N HIS A 123 0.78 -7.84 -8.86
CA HIS A 123 1.39 -8.10 -10.15
C HIS A 123 0.43 -8.87 -11.07
N ASN A 124 -0.20 -9.95 -10.59
CA ASN A 124 -1.18 -10.71 -11.36
C ASN A 124 -2.36 -9.83 -11.82
N ILE A 125 -2.87 -8.94 -10.96
CA ILE A 125 -3.92 -7.98 -11.35
C ILE A 125 -3.42 -7.03 -12.45
N GLN A 126 -2.16 -6.61 -12.38
CA GLN A 126 -1.53 -5.79 -13.41
C GLN A 126 -1.31 -6.56 -14.73
N THR A 127 -1.00 -7.86 -14.69
CA THR A 127 -0.85 -8.72 -15.87
C THR A 127 -2.13 -8.77 -16.72
N PHE A 128 -3.30 -8.72 -16.09
CA PHE A 128 -4.59 -8.64 -16.80
C PHE A 128 -4.86 -7.27 -17.43
N ASN A 129 -3.88 -6.35 -17.43
CA ASN A 129 -3.96 -5.00 -17.99
C ASN A 129 -5.00 -4.08 -17.33
N ILE A 130 -5.72 -4.56 -16.31
CA ILE A 130 -6.75 -3.81 -15.58
C ILE A 130 -6.15 -2.63 -14.82
N LEU A 131 -5.02 -2.85 -14.13
CA LEU A 131 -4.32 -1.81 -13.36
C LEU A 131 -3.00 -1.35 -14.00
N ALA A 132 -2.50 -2.05 -15.01
CA ALA A 132 -1.26 -1.68 -15.69
C ALA A 132 -1.46 -0.54 -16.69
N HIS A 133 -2.58 -0.53 -17.42
CA HIS A 133 -2.86 0.54 -18.36
C HIS A 133 -3.43 1.78 -17.67
N LYS A 134 -3.20 2.91 -18.34
CA LYS A 134 -3.80 4.18 -17.98
C LYS A 134 -5.32 4.07 -17.95
N TYR A 135 -5.93 4.45 -16.82
CA TYR A 135 -7.37 4.51 -16.69
C TYR A 135 -7.93 5.65 -17.55
N ARG A 136 -8.74 5.31 -18.56
CA ARG A 136 -9.24 6.24 -19.59
C ARG A 136 -10.67 6.74 -19.36
N ASN A 137 -11.38 6.23 -18.35
CA ASN A 137 -12.74 6.70 -18.11
C ASN A 137 -12.72 8.17 -17.68
N GLN A 138 -13.54 8.98 -18.34
CA GLN A 138 -13.65 10.40 -18.06
C GLN A 138 -14.33 10.59 -16.72
N ARG A 139 -13.54 11.01 -15.73
CA ARG A 139 -14.07 11.36 -14.41
C ARG A 139 -14.54 12.80 -14.45
N LYS A 140 -15.76 13.06 -13.99
CA LYS A 140 -16.19 14.40 -13.58
C LYS A 140 -15.43 14.77 -12.30
N ILE A 141 -14.24 15.34 -12.41
CA ILE A 141 -13.40 15.82 -11.29
C ILE A 141 -13.44 17.36 -11.28
#